data_AF-A0A972XR22-F1
#
_entry.id   AF-A0A972XR22-F1
#
_cell.length_a   1.000
_cell.length_b   1.000
_cell.length_c   1.000
_cell.angle_alpha   90.00
_cell.angle_beta   90.00
_cell.angle_gamma   90.00
#
_symmetry.space_group_name_H-M   'P 1'
#
loop_
_entity.id
_entity.type
_entity.pdbx_description
1 polymer ?
#
loop_
_entity_poly.entity_id
_entity_poly.type
_entity_poly.pdbx_seq_one_letter_code
_entity_poly.pdbx_strand_id
1 'polypeptide(L)'
;EMMAEMEDAVIALPGGFGTLDELFEMLTWKQLDLHQMPVTILNTAHYYDHLIKHIDHMVQEGFLKERNLSALHIETNPEELVTYLMNYEPEKMEKKWIYRGKKEV
;
A
#
# COMPACT_ATOMS: atom_id res chain seq x y z
N GLU A 1 -6.49 -3.96 15.15
CA GLU A 1 -7.89 -3.53 15.04
C GLU A 1 -8.68 -4.59 14.28
N MET A 2 -9.96 -4.74 14.57
CA MET A 2 -10.79 -5.86 14.10
C MET A 2 -10.96 -5.94 12.57
N MET A 3 -10.76 -4.83 11.83
CA MET A 3 -10.82 -4.80 10.36
C MET A 3 -9.64 -5.55 9.72
N ALA A 4 -8.41 -5.25 10.10
CA ALA A 4 -7.23 -5.88 9.49
C ALA A 4 -7.03 -7.38 9.85
N GLU A 5 -7.72 -7.90 10.86
CA GLU A 5 -7.60 -9.31 11.25
C GLU A 5 -8.40 -10.27 10.36
N MET A 6 -9.35 -9.77 9.56
CA MET A 6 -10.28 -10.58 8.76
C MET A 6 -10.38 -10.16 7.28
N GLU A 7 -9.56 -9.21 6.84
CA GLU A 7 -9.61 -8.67 5.48
C GLU A 7 -8.60 -9.34 4.54
N ASP A 8 -9.00 -9.56 3.30
CA ASP A 8 -8.13 -10.09 2.23
C ASP A 8 -7.53 -8.98 1.36
N ALA A 9 -8.12 -7.77 1.40
CA ALA A 9 -7.75 -6.63 0.58
C ALA A 9 -8.29 -5.31 1.16
N VAL A 10 -7.59 -4.20 0.88
CA VAL A 10 -8.02 -2.84 1.22
C VAL A 10 -8.33 -2.07 -0.06
N ILE A 11 -9.51 -1.46 -0.13
CA ILE A 11 -9.95 -0.62 -1.26
C ILE A 11 -10.44 0.73 -0.74
N ALA A 12 -9.70 1.79 -1.04
CA ALA A 12 -10.12 3.16 -0.79
C ALA A 12 -11.01 3.67 -1.94
N LEU A 13 -12.26 3.95 -1.62
CA LEU A 13 -13.21 4.66 -2.47
C LEU A 13 -13.17 6.17 -2.18
N PRO A 14 -13.73 7.04 -3.04
CA PRO A 14 -13.82 8.48 -2.78
C PRO A 14 -14.33 8.80 -1.37
N GLY A 15 -13.49 9.45 -0.58
CA GLY A 15 -13.72 9.72 0.83
C GLY A 15 -12.81 10.83 1.37
N GLY A 16 -13.15 11.30 2.57
CA GLY A 16 -12.44 12.39 3.25
C GLY A 16 -11.35 11.90 4.19
N PHE A 17 -11.11 12.66 5.27
CA PHE A 17 -10.01 12.39 6.20
C PHE A 17 -10.02 11.00 6.83
N GLY A 18 -11.19 10.46 7.22
CA GLY A 18 -11.27 9.12 7.81
C GLY A 18 -10.75 8.03 6.85
N THR A 19 -11.22 8.05 5.60
CA THR A 19 -10.76 7.10 4.57
C THR A 19 -9.27 7.23 4.29
N LEU A 20 -8.74 8.46 4.31
CA LEU A 20 -7.31 8.69 4.09
C LEU A 20 -6.47 8.22 5.29
N ASP A 21 -6.95 8.42 6.51
CA ASP A 21 -6.29 7.96 7.74
C ASP A 21 -6.12 6.43 7.73
N GLU A 22 -7.21 5.71 7.47
CA GLU A 22 -7.23 4.24 7.33
C GLU A 22 -6.31 3.78 6.17
N LEU A 23 -6.39 4.41 5.00
CA LEU A 23 -5.53 4.10 3.85
C LEU A 23 -4.04 4.24 4.19
N PHE A 24 -3.65 5.36 4.81
CA PHE A 24 -2.26 5.61 5.15
C PHE A 24 -1.76 4.71 6.29
N GLU A 25 -2.63 4.31 7.22
CA GLU A 25 -2.30 3.31 8.22
C GLU A 25 -1.96 1.97 7.56
N MET A 26 -2.82 1.48 6.66
CA MET A 26 -2.58 0.23 5.93
C MET A 26 -1.30 0.29 5.09
N LEU A 27 -1.04 1.41 4.41
CA LEU A 27 0.22 1.60 3.69
C LEU A 27 1.44 1.57 4.62
N THR A 28 1.32 2.16 5.81
CA THR A 28 2.40 2.16 6.81
C THR A 28 2.65 0.75 7.34
N TRP A 29 1.61 -0.03 7.63
CA TRP A 29 1.77 -1.41 8.08
C TRP A 29 2.34 -2.32 6.99
N LYS A 30 1.93 -2.12 5.73
CA LYS A 30 2.52 -2.81 4.57
C LYS A 30 4.02 -2.51 4.43
N GLN A 31 4.44 -1.26 4.64
CA GLN A 31 5.85 -0.87 4.64
C GLN A 31 6.66 -1.53 5.78
N LEU A 32 6.01 -1.80 6.92
CA LEU A 32 6.60 -2.48 8.07
C LEU A 32 6.52 -4.02 7.97
N ASP A 33 6.02 -4.56 6.85
CA ASP A 33 5.85 -6.00 6.61
C ASP A 33 4.89 -6.67 7.62
N LEU A 34 3.95 -5.90 8.19
CA LEU A 34 2.99 -6.38 9.20
C LEU A 34 1.79 -7.12 8.59
N HIS A 35 1.50 -6.89 7.30
CA HIS A 35 0.53 -7.65 6.51
C HIS A 35 0.96 -7.70 5.05
N GLN A 36 0.33 -8.59 4.27
CA GLN A 36 0.62 -8.78 2.85
C GLN A 36 -0.52 -8.42 1.91
N MET A 37 -1.68 -8.02 2.45
CA MET A 37 -2.86 -7.62 1.67
C MET A 37 -2.53 -6.57 0.60
N PRO A 38 -3.18 -6.61 -0.58
CA PRO A 38 -3.14 -5.51 -1.52
C PRO A 38 -3.83 -4.29 -0.91
N VAL A 39 -3.22 -3.11 -1.05
CA VAL A 39 -3.80 -1.82 -0.67
C VAL A 39 -4.03 -1.02 -1.93
N THR A 40 -5.28 -0.62 -2.17
CA THR A 40 -5.69 -0.07 -3.46
C THR A 40 -6.53 1.20 -3.34
N ILE A 41 -6.48 2.05 -4.37
CA ILE A 41 -7.41 3.16 -4.57
C ILE A 41 -8.21 2.88 -5.84
N LEU A 42 -9.54 3.00 -5.76
CA LEU A 42 -10.41 3.09 -6.93
C LEU A 42 -10.69 4.56 -7.26
N ASN A 43 -9.86 5.16 -8.11
CA ASN A 43 -9.89 6.56 -8.50
C ASN A 43 -10.98 6.87 -9.52
N THR A 44 -12.25 6.67 -9.13
CA THR A 44 -13.40 6.99 -9.99
C THR A 44 -13.53 8.50 -10.19
N ALA A 45 -13.89 8.89 -11.41
CA ALA A 45 -14.09 10.29 -11.81
C ALA A 45 -12.91 11.23 -11.45
N HIS A 46 -11.68 10.71 -11.39
CA HIS A 46 -10.47 11.47 -11.08
C HIS A 46 -10.46 12.12 -9.68
N TYR A 47 -11.23 11.57 -8.73
CA TYR A 47 -11.35 12.13 -7.37
C TYR A 47 -10.01 12.29 -6.64
N TYR A 48 -9.12 11.30 -6.76
CA TYR A 48 -7.82 11.25 -6.07
C TYR A 48 -6.64 11.75 -6.90
N ASP A 49 -6.84 12.34 -8.09
CA ASP A 49 -5.74 12.82 -8.94
C ASP A 49 -4.75 13.75 -8.21
N HIS A 50 -5.26 14.62 -7.34
CA HIS A 50 -4.41 15.52 -6.54
C HIS A 50 -3.63 14.79 -5.45
N LEU A 51 -4.23 13.77 -4.83
CA LEU A 51 -3.55 12.92 -3.86
C LEU A 51 -2.42 12.13 -4.53
N ILE A 52 -2.70 11.54 -5.69
CA ILE A 52 -1.72 10.76 -6.47
C ILE A 52 -0.53 11.66 -6.84
N LYS A 53 -0.79 12.86 -7.36
CA LYS A 53 0.27 13.85 -7.64
C LYS A 53 1.08 14.23 -6.39
N HIS A 54 0.44 14.31 -5.24
CA HIS A 54 1.15 14.60 -3.99
C HIS A 54 2.04 13.41 -3.57
N ILE A 55 1.57 12.18 -3.74
CA ILE A 55 2.38 10.97 -3.51
C ILE A 55 3.59 10.95 -4.43
N ASP A 56 3.43 11.27 -5.71
CA ASP A 56 4.54 11.37 -6.65
C ASP A 56 5.56 12.44 -6.20
N HIS A 57 5.07 13.59 -5.73
CA HIS A 57 5.92 14.64 -5.18
C HIS A 57 6.70 14.16 -3.94
N MET A 58 6.07 13.42 -3.03
CA MET A 58 6.75 12.82 -1.87
C MET A 58 7.88 11.88 -2.29
N VAL A 59 7.72 11.16 -3.40
CA VAL A 59 8.79 10.33 -3.97
C VAL A 59 9.94 11.18 -4.52
N GLN A 60 9.62 12.21 -5.30
CA GLN A 60 10.61 13.10 -5.91
C GLN A 60 11.48 13.82 -4.86
N GLU A 61 10.87 14.26 -3.76
CA GLU A 61 11.56 14.91 -2.65
C GLU A 61 12.26 13.93 -1.69
N GLY A 62 12.15 12.62 -1.93
CA GLY A 62 12.82 11.59 -1.14
C GLY A 62 12.18 11.28 0.22
N PHE A 63 10.97 11.79 0.48
CA PHE A 63 10.19 11.43 1.67
C PHE A 63 9.54 10.06 1.56
N LEU A 64 9.23 9.61 0.34
CA LEU A 64 8.76 8.26 0.04
C LEU A 64 9.75 7.55 -0.88
N LYS A 65 10.14 6.31 -0.55
CA LYS A 65 10.97 5.52 -1.46
C LYS A 65 10.11 4.97 -2.59
N GLU A 66 10.63 4.94 -3.81
CA GLU A 66 9.93 4.37 -4.97
C GLU A 66 9.47 2.91 -4.72
N ARG A 67 10.29 2.10 -4.05
CA ARG A 67 9.92 0.74 -3.62
C ARG A 67 8.71 0.69 -2.67
N ASN A 68 8.41 1.78 -1.96
CA ASN A 68 7.26 1.84 -1.07
C ASN A 68 6.01 2.29 -1.84
N LEU A 69 6.16 2.81 -3.06
CA LEU A 69 5.05 3.12 -3.96
C LEU A 69 4.42 1.84 -4.53
N SER A 70 5.20 0.76 -4.71
CA SER A 70 4.67 -0.55 -5.12
C SER A 70 3.70 -1.15 -4.09
N ALA A 71 3.65 -0.60 -2.88
CA ALA A 71 2.69 -0.99 -1.85
C ALA A 71 1.25 -0.54 -2.18
N LEU A 72 1.07 0.45 -3.07
CA LEU A 72 -0.21 1.04 -3.44
C LEU A 72 -0.54 0.75 -4.91
N HIS A 73 -1.69 0.15 -5.18
CA HIS A 73 -2.23 0.01 -6.53
C HIS A 73 -3.36 1.02 -6.78
N ILE A 74 -3.38 1.66 -7.94
CA ILE A 74 -4.39 2.65 -8.30
C ILE A 74 -5.06 2.20 -9.58
N GLU A 75 -6.38 2.12 -9.57
CA GLU A 75 -7.19 1.77 -10.73
C GLU A 75 -8.38 2.72 -10.85
N THR A 76 -8.88 2.93 -12.06
CA THR A 76 -10.07 3.75 -12.36
C THR A 76 -11.28 2.91 -12.74
N ASN A 77 -11.07 1.68 -13.20
CA ASN A 77 -12.11 0.73 -13.59
C ASN A 77 -12.35 -0.34 -12.49
N PRO A 78 -13.57 -0.46 -11.94
CA PRO A 78 -13.89 -1.46 -10.93
C PRO A 78 -13.64 -2.92 -11.37
N GLU A 79 -13.91 -3.27 -12.64
CA GLU A 79 -13.75 -4.64 -13.16
C GLU A 79 -12.27 -5.04 -13.24
N GLU A 80 -11.43 -4.12 -13.68
CA GLU A 80 -9.97 -4.30 -13.72
C GLU A 80 -9.40 -4.41 -12.29
N LEU A 81 -9.91 -3.61 -11.36
CA LEU A 81 -9.50 -3.68 -9.96
C LEU A 81 -9.85 -5.04 -9.34
N VAL A 82 -11.07 -5.54 -9.57
CA VAL A 82 -11.47 -6.88 -9.10
C VAL A 82 -10.57 -7.95 -9.70
N THR A 83 -10.27 -7.84 -11.01
CA THR A 83 -9.35 -8.76 -11.70
C THR A 83 -7.95 -8.72 -11.09
N TYR A 84 -7.42 -7.53 -10.77
CA TYR A 84 -6.15 -7.37 -10.07
C TYR A 84 -6.17 -8.05 -8.70
N LEU A 85 -7.21 -7.82 -7.89
CA LEU A 85 -7.33 -8.38 -6.54
C LEU A 85 -7.44 -9.90 -6.56
N MET A 86 -8.17 -10.49 -7.51
CA MET A 86 -8.29 -11.93 -7.65
C MET A 86 -6.98 -12.63 -8.04
N ASN A 87 -6.06 -11.91 -8.69
CA ASN A 87 -4.78 -12.43 -9.15
C ASN A 87 -3.60 -11.91 -8.32
N TYR A 88 -3.85 -11.22 -7.22
CA TYR A 88 -2.81 -10.60 -6.42
C TYR A 88 -1.95 -11.66 -5.71
N GLU A 89 -0.64 -11.60 -5.96
CA GLU A 89 0.35 -12.37 -5.22
C GLU A 89 1.24 -11.39 -4.43
N PRO A 90 1.42 -11.58 -3.12
CA PRO A 90 2.33 -10.75 -2.34
C PRO A 90 3.75 -10.80 -2.88
N GLU A 91 4.37 -9.62 -3.08
CA GLU A 91 5.79 -9.55 -3.36
C GLU A 91 6.56 -10.19 -2.20
N LYS A 92 7.32 -11.25 -2.47
CA LYS A 92 8.26 -11.82 -1.51
C LYS A 92 9.40 -10.83 -1.31
N MET A 93 9.25 -9.94 -0.33
CA MET A 93 10.33 -9.04 0.07
C MET A 93 11.52 -9.87 0.55
N GLU A 94 12.64 -9.82 -0.18
CA GLU A 94 13.88 -10.44 0.27
C GLU A 94 14.27 -9.85 1.63
N LYS A 95 14.25 -10.69 2.68
CA LYS A 95 14.71 -10.33 4.03
C LYS A 95 16.20 -10.04 4.01
N LYS A 96 16.59 -8.81 3.66
CA LYS A 96 18.00 -8.43 3.49
C LYS A 96 18.77 -8.28 4.81
N TRP A 97 18.14 -8.43 5.97
CA TRP A 97 18.83 -8.30 7.25
C TRP A 97 18.36 -9.30 8.29
N ILE A 98 19.07 -10.42 8.40
CA ILE A 98 19.23 -11.13 9.67
C ILE A 98 20.64 -10.79 10.15
N TYR A 99 20.74 -9.96 11.18
CA TYR A 99 21.99 -9.60 11.81
C TYR A 99 22.64 -10.89 12.34
N ARG A 100 23.60 -11.47 11.60
CA ARG A 100 24.49 -12.51 12.13
C ARG A 100 25.55 -11.80 12.97
N GLY A 101 25.18 -11.44 14.19
CA GLY A 101 26.18 -11.11 15.21
C GLY A 101 27.13 -12.29 15.33
N LYS A 102 28.37 -12.11 14.85
CA LYS A 102 29.48 -13.00 15.23
C LYS A 102 29.59 -12.94 16.75
N LYS A 103 29.30 -14.05 17.43
CA LYS A 103 29.98 -14.32 18.70
C LYS A 103 31.43 -14.65 18.33
N GLU A 104 32.29 -13.65 18.41
CA GLU A 104 33.72 -13.92 18.56
C GLU A 104 33.92 -14.54 19.95
N VAL A 105 34.76 -15.57 19.94
CA VAL A 105 35.08 -16.47 21.05
C VAL A 105 35.92 -15.75 22.09
#